data_AF-A0A5C5ZET4-F1
#
_entry.id   AF-A0A5C5ZET4-F1
#
_cell.length_a   1.000
_cell.length_b   1.000
_cell.length_c   1.000
_cell.angle_alpha   90.00
_cell.angle_beta   90.00
_cell.angle_gamma   90.00
#
_symmetry.space_group_name_H-M   'P 1'
#
loop_
_entity.id
_entity.type
_entity.pdbx_description
1 polymer ?
#
loop_
_entity_poly.entity_id
_entity_poly.type
_entity_poly.pdbx_seq_one_letter_code
_entity_poly.pdbx_strand_id
1 'polypeptide(L)'
;MPVHFVAGSPDGTSTNIEVNLYGGRLSRTFSANAGSVVNFIDGEYSTSFMSFNAGSELLVSGGTSMFDDTGPRVNAYSGSRVEISGGAMRSSIYAMQDSRVTVFGGETAYVSAEANSEIEISGGMVFGLMAEPDSNVTIRGGNFGFAFMASAGSNVEFIGGEYKHNGTAFTETEISLSDGDLFTGVFADGSPFIFTSENSDALSGVKLTQHSLPPPDFNPILVDTANPSMVSGLRAGQSMTLGTGGVLNRNFAIVDASLDIDGGTLGKTSEAIGSTINLRSGRISEVFQAYEDSIINVSGGVVEQFFFAQPGSTVNISGGQISSAFFPAARSEINVTGLAFLVNGEPLPGLTPDLPFLLSKRNVNLSGILSDGTHFSFDLNADGQAPFQFSPDAKLTLALVAPLPGDYNADGVVDAADYSVWRDNRDAPAGTLPNDPSGEPIGAAQLVAWRANYGAGLSTPAAASVPEPGNLLAMLVVVGLGARLIRHRPTPA
;
A
#
# COMPACT_ATOMS: atom_id res chain seq x y z
N MET A 1 10.08 44.39 7.74
CA MET A 1 8.94 43.72 7.10
C MET A 1 9.45 42.39 6.57
N PRO A 2 8.82 41.24 6.82
CA PRO A 2 9.26 40.03 6.13
C PRO A 2 9.08 40.31 4.62
N VAL A 3 10.14 40.05 3.87
CA VAL A 3 10.18 40.34 2.44
C VAL A 3 9.15 39.44 1.76
N HIS A 4 8.10 40.06 1.24
CA HIS A 4 6.98 39.42 0.56
C HIS A 4 7.13 39.72 -0.92
N PHE A 5 7.17 38.70 -1.78
CA PHE A 5 7.17 38.93 -3.22
C PHE A 5 5.73 39.03 -3.71
N VAL A 6 5.42 40.09 -4.44
CA VAL A 6 4.09 40.34 -5.02
C VAL A 6 4.23 40.46 -6.54
N ALA A 7 3.61 39.55 -7.27
CA ALA A 7 3.41 39.70 -8.71
C ALA A 7 2.12 40.50 -8.97
N GLY A 8 2.23 41.58 -9.74
CA GLY A 8 1.09 42.45 -10.07
C GLY A 8 0.65 43.38 -8.93
N SER A 9 0.04 44.49 -9.32
CA SER A 9 -0.48 45.50 -8.40
C SER A 9 -1.75 45.00 -7.69
N PRO A 10 -1.92 45.30 -6.38
CA PRO A 10 -3.14 44.94 -5.64
C PRO A 10 -4.43 45.58 -6.18
N ASP A 11 -4.32 46.67 -6.95
CA ASP A 11 -5.48 47.34 -7.55
C ASP A 11 -6.00 46.66 -8.84
N GLY A 12 -5.38 45.54 -9.24
CA GLY A 12 -5.79 44.74 -10.39
C GLY A 12 -5.47 45.36 -11.76
N THR A 13 -4.68 46.43 -11.80
CA THR A 13 -4.36 47.15 -13.05
C THR A 13 -3.21 46.52 -13.85
N SER A 14 -2.50 45.56 -13.25
CA SER A 14 -1.39 44.89 -13.90
C SER A 14 -1.85 43.98 -15.03
N THR A 15 -1.05 43.93 -16.10
CA THR A 15 -1.27 43.05 -17.25
C THR A 15 0.06 42.48 -17.69
N ASN A 16 0.05 41.25 -18.22
CA ASN A 16 1.22 40.56 -18.77
C ASN A 16 2.40 40.46 -17.79
N ILE A 17 2.14 40.25 -16.51
CA ILE A 17 3.18 39.94 -15.54
C ILE A 17 3.45 38.44 -15.62
N GLU A 18 4.70 38.07 -15.85
CA GLU A 18 5.12 36.67 -15.90
C GLU A 18 6.27 36.46 -14.91
N VAL A 19 6.13 35.45 -14.05
CA VAL A 19 7.14 35.08 -13.06
C VAL A 19 7.53 33.63 -13.30
N ASN A 20 8.77 33.41 -13.73
CA ASN A 20 9.28 32.09 -14.07
C ASN A 20 10.32 31.62 -13.05
N LEU A 21 10.09 30.47 -12.43
CA LEU A 21 11.04 29.81 -11.55
C LEU A 21 11.63 28.58 -12.26
N TYR A 22 12.90 28.71 -12.65
CA TYR A 22 13.69 27.66 -13.31
C TYR A 22 14.65 26.95 -12.34
N GLY A 23 14.58 27.23 -11.04
CA GLY A 23 15.51 26.74 -10.04
C GLY A 23 15.70 27.70 -8.86
N GLY A 24 16.61 27.36 -7.95
CA GLY A 24 16.81 28.09 -6.71
C GLY A 24 15.74 27.76 -5.67
N ARG A 25 15.64 28.57 -4.61
CA ARG A 25 14.74 28.29 -3.49
C ARG A 25 13.79 29.45 -3.21
N LEU A 26 12.48 29.17 -3.29
CA LEU A 26 11.44 30.09 -2.84
C LEU A 26 11.18 29.86 -1.35
N SER A 27 11.80 30.69 -0.50
CA SER A 27 11.78 30.54 0.97
C SER A 27 10.88 31.52 1.71
N ARG A 28 10.15 32.37 0.99
CA ARG A 28 9.32 33.45 1.54
C ARG A 28 7.94 33.45 0.90
N THR A 29 6.98 34.05 1.60
CA THR A 29 5.62 34.23 1.12
C THR A 29 5.61 34.88 -0.26
N PHE A 30 4.76 34.32 -1.11
CA PHE A 30 4.56 34.74 -2.49
C PHE A 30 3.08 35.01 -2.72
N SER A 31 2.75 36.11 -3.40
CA SER A 31 1.38 36.39 -3.84
C SER A 31 1.34 36.84 -5.30
N ALA A 32 0.30 36.46 -6.02
CA ALA A 32 0.00 36.98 -7.35
C ALA A 32 -1.37 37.67 -7.39
N ASN A 33 -1.41 38.83 -8.06
CA ASN A 33 -2.60 39.61 -8.33
C ASN A 33 -2.96 39.55 -9.82
N ALA A 34 -4.09 40.14 -10.20
CA ALA A 34 -4.63 40.12 -11.55
C ALA A 34 -3.58 40.43 -12.64
N GLY A 35 -3.68 39.69 -13.75
CA GLY A 35 -2.79 39.83 -14.89
C GLY A 35 -1.40 39.21 -14.70
N SER A 36 -1.23 38.36 -13.67
CA SER A 36 0.02 37.66 -13.38
C SER A 36 -0.09 36.16 -13.65
N VAL A 37 0.89 35.61 -14.35
CA VAL A 37 1.10 34.17 -14.54
C VAL A 37 2.41 33.78 -13.85
N VAL A 38 2.35 32.73 -13.05
CA VAL A 38 3.50 32.25 -12.26
C VAL A 38 3.79 30.82 -12.68
N ASN A 39 4.93 30.60 -13.32
CA ASN A 39 5.36 29.30 -13.80
C ASN A 39 6.43 28.72 -12.89
N PHE A 40 6.13 27.55 -12.32
CA PHE A 40 7.05 26.75 -11.54
C PHE A 40 7.52 25.58 -12.40
N ILE A 41 8.76 25.70 -12.88
CA ILE A 41 9.36 24.76 -13.84
C ILE A 41 10.37 23.88 -13.12
N ASP A 42 11.12 24.45 -12.17
CA ASP A 42 12.04 23.73 -11.31
C ASP A 42 12.32 24.53 -10.01
N GLY A 43 13.08 23.94 -9.09
CA GLY A 43 13.55 24.57 -7.86
C GLY A 43 12.87 24.05 -6.58
N GLU A 44 13.31 24.58 -5.45
CA GLU A 44 12.86 24.16 -4.12
C GLU A 44 11.84 25.11 -3.50
N TYR A 45 10.81 24.53 -2.87
CA TYR A 45 9.80 25.29 -2.11
C TYR A 45 10.02 25.13 -0.61
N SER A 46 10.19 26.25 0.09
CA SER A 46 10.18 26.29 1.55
C SER A 46 9.43 27.50 2.12
N THR A 47 8.67 28.21 1.29
CA THR A 47 7.72 29.25 1.75
C THR A 47 6.69 28.63 2.68
N SER A 48 6.02 29.41 3.53
CA SER A 48 4.93 28.89 4.38
C SER A 48 3.57 28.91 3.68
N PHE A 49 3.37 29.81 2.72
CA PHE A 49 2.12 29.93 1.95
C PHE A 49 2.32 30.70 0.63
N MET A 50 1.49 30.36 -0.36
CA MET A 50 1.37 31.06 -1.64
C MET A 50 -0.09 31.44 -1.87
N SER A 51 -0.35 32.67 -2.32
CA SER A 51 -1.69 33.21 -2.50
C SER A 51 -1.91 33.72 -3.93
N PHE A 52 -2.92 33.20 -4.60
CA PHE A 52 -3.28 33.59 -5.97
C PHE A 52 -4.65 34.27 -5.94
N ASN A 53 -4.65 35.58 -6.17
CA ASN A 53 -5.85 36.41 -6.16
C ASN A 53 -6.54 36.43 -7.54
N ALA A 54 -7.72 37.04 -7.61
CA ALA A 54 -8.52 37.14 -8.83
C ALA A 54 -7.70 37.53 -10.07
N GLY A 55 -7.86 36.78 -11.15
CA GLY A 55 -7.19 37.00 -12.43
C GLY A 55 -5.70 36.65 -12.44
N SER A 56 -5.21 35.87 -11.48
CA SER A 56 -3.85 35.31 -11.47
C SER A 56 -3.83 33.80 -11.68
N GLU A 57 -2.71 33.30 -12.20
CA GLU A 57 -2.53 31.88 -12.51
C GLU A 57 -1.22 31.33 -11.91
N LEU A 58 -1.29 30.12 -11.35
CA LEU A 58 -0.14 29.28 -11.02
C LEU A 58 -0.10 28.08 -11.97
N LEU A 59 1.02 27.89 -12.67
CA LEU A 59 1.28 26.73 -13.51
C LEU A 59 2.51 25.99 -12.97
N VAL A 60 2.36 24.72 -12.59
CA VAL A 60 3.44 23.92 -12.02
C VAL A 60 3.71 22.72 -12.92
N SER A 61 4.96 22.59 -13.36
CA SER A 61 5.44 21.51 -14.22
C SER A 61 6.66 20.77 -13.66
N GLY A 62 7.28 21.30 -12.61
CA GLY A 62 8.43 20.68 -11.95
C GLY A 62 8.72 21.32 -10.60
N GLY A 63 9.90 21.04 -10.06
CA GLY A 63 10.35 21.47 -8.73
C GLY A 63 9.92 20.55 -7.60
N THR A 64 10.49 20.78 -6.41
CA THR A 64 10.35 19.90 -5.24
C THR A 64 10.13 20.70 -3.96
N SER A 65 9.18 20.27 -3.13
CA SER A 65 9.09 20.77 -1.77
C SER A 65 10.23 20.22 -0.92
N MET A 66 10.74 21.02 0.00
CA MET A 66 11.70 20.53 1.01
C MET A 66 11.05 19.76 2.17
N PHE A 67 9.72 19.66 2.17
CA PHE A 67 8.97 18.89 3.16
C PHE A 67 8.63 17.51 2.59
N ASP A 68 8.78 16.48 3.42
CA ASP A 68 8.65 15.09 2.99
C ASP A 68 7.19 14.65 2.74
N ASP A 69 6.21 15.26 3.44
CA ASP A 69 4.79 14.88 3.33
C ASP A 69 3.85 16.07 3.11
N THR A 70 3.80 17.03 4.04
CA THR A 70 2.94 18.23 3.90
C THR A 70 3.79 19.49 3.75
N GLY A 71 3.99 19.85 2.49
CA GLY A 71 4.57 21.10 2.05
C GLY A 71 3.63 22.29 2.22
N PRO A 72 4.04 23.47 1.73
CA PRO A 72 3.35 24.71 2.03
C PRO A 72 1.98 24.83 1.41
N ARG A 73 1.15 25.71 1.99
CA ARG A 73 -0.21 25.94 1.53
C ARG A 73 -0.24 26.78 0.24
N VAL A 74 -1.00 26.35 -0.75
CA VAL A 74 -1.37 27.14 -1.94
C VAL A 74 -2.84 27.52 -1.81
N ASN A 75 -3.15 28.82 -1.83
CA ASN A 75 -4.52 29.33 -1.82
C ASN A 75 -4.87 29.89 -3.19
N ALA A 76 -5.85 29.27 -3.86
CA ALA A 76 -6.49 29.81 -5.04
C ALA A 76 -7.74 30.58 -4.60
N TYR A 77 -7.68 31.91 -4.59
CA TYR A 77 -8.82 32.76 -4.26
C TYR A 77 -9.75 32.94 -5.47
N SER A 78 -10.94 33.51 -5.24
CA SER A 78 -11.95 33.81 -6.25
C SER A 78 -11.38 34.40 -7.52
N GLY A 79 -11.70 33.78 -8.66
CA GLY A 79 -11.25 34.17 -10.00
C GLY A 79 -9.81 33.82 -10.34
N SER A 80 -9.09 33.06 -9.50
CA SER A 80 -7.75 32.55 -9.80
C SER A 80 -7.77 31.10 -10.30
N ARG A 81 -6.66 30.67 -10.91
CA ARG A 81 -6.47 29.31 -11.40
C ARG A 81 -5.13 28.74 -10.92
N VAL A 82 -5.14 27.47 -10.52
CA VAL A 82 -3.94 26.69 -10.22
C VAL A 82 -3.94 25.42 -11.06
N GLU A 83 -2.81 25.14 -11.72
CA GLU A 83 -2.62 23.95 -12.54
C GLU A 83 -1.35 23.21 -12.15
N ILE A 84 -1.48 21.91 -11.88
CA ILE A 84 -0.38 21.01 -11.53
C ILE A 84 -0.25 19.92 -12.60
N SER A 85 0.87 19.91 -13.29
CA SER A 85 1.21 18.99 -14.38
C SER A 85 2.43 18.13 -14.07
N GLY A 86 3.21 18.47 -13.05
CA GLY A 86 4.45 17.81 -12.70
C GLY A 86 5.07 18.37 -11.41
N GLY A 87 6.26 17.87 -11.06
CA GLY A 87 6.96 18.24 -9.84
C GLY A 87 6.42 17.55 -8.59
N ALA A 88 7.22 17.59 -7.51
CA ALA A 88 6.85 17.07 -6.20
C ALA A 88 6.55 18.23 -5.25
N MET A 89 5.47 18.97 -5.52
CA MET A 89 5.10 20.13 -4.70
C MET A 89 4.76 19.74 -3.27
N ARG A 90 4.07 18.62 -3.06
CA ARG A 90 3.57 18.16 -1.74
C ARG A 90 2.82 19.24 -0.97
N SER A 91 2.34 20.27 -1.67
CA SER A 91 1.63 21.40 -1.09
C SER A 91 0.18 21.02 -0.89
N SER A 92 -0.43 21.50 0.21
CA SER A 92 -1.88 21.49 0.32
C SER A 92 -2.46 22.63 -0.51
N ILE A 93 -3.30 22.32 -1.48
CA ILE A 93 -3.92 23.26 -2.42
C ILE A 93 -5.37 23.48 -2.00
N TYR A 94 -5.74 24.74 -1.77
CA TYR A 94 -7.09 25.15 -1.37
C TYR A 94 -7.72 25.93 -2.52
N ALA A 95 -8.72 25.33 -3.16
CA ALA A 95 -9.63 25.98 -4.08
C ALA A 95 -10.70 26.71 -3.27
N MET A 96 -10.55 28.02 -3.09
CA MET A 96 -11.55 28.84 -2.42
C MET A 96 -12.70 29.17 -3.38
N GLN A 97 -13.74 29.82 -2.86
CA GLN A 97 -14.93 30.19 -3.62
C GLN A 97 -14.61 30.81 -4.99
N ASP A 98 -15.26 30.33 -6.06
CA ASP A 98 -15.12 30.78 -7.45
C ASP A 98 -13.68 30.68 -8.02
N SER A 99 -12.87 29.77 -7.50
CA SER A 99 -11.54 29.44 -8.05
C SER A 99 -11.52 28.08 -8.74
N ARG A 100 -10.49 27.84 -9.57
CA ARG A 100 -10.31 26.57 -10.28
C ARG A 100 -8.95 25.95 -10.00
N VAL A 101 -8.95 24.66 -9.65
CA VAL A 101 -7.74 23.85 -9.49
C VAL A 101 -7.77 22.68 -10.47
N THR A 102 -6.66 22.43 -11.16
CA THR A 102 -6.54 21.28 -12.06
C THR A 102 -5.26 20.51 -11.76
N VAL A 103 -5.36 19.19 -11.62
CA VAL A 103 -4.23 18.28 -11.39
C VAL A 103 -4.25 17.19 -12.45
N PHE A 104 -3.18 17.06 -13.22
CA PHE A 104 -3.02 15.99 -14.21
C PHE A 104 -1.62 15.36 -14.21
N GLY A 105 -0.80 15.71 -13.22
CA GLY A 105 0.50 15.12 -12.97
C GLY A 105 1.12 15.69 -11.69
N GLY A 106 2.32 15.24 -11.36
CA GLY A 106 3.04 15.66 -10.16
C GLY A 106 2.52 15.05 -8.86
N GLU A 107 3.03 15.56 -7.73
CA GLU A 107 2.68 15.13 -6.37
C GLU A 107 2.18 16.33 -5.55
N THR A 108 0.99 16.20 -4.98
CA THR A 108 0.38 17.17 -4.05
C THR A 108 0.12 16.54 -2.70
N ALA A 109 0.02 17.36 -1.65
CA ALA A 109 -0.54 16.88 -0.37
C ALA A 109 -2.07 16.87 -0.48
N TYR A 110 -2.76 17.66 0.34
CA TYR A 110 -4.22 17.76 0.29
C TYR A 110 -4.70 18.66 -0.84
N VAL A 111 -5.78 18.26 -1.52
CA VAL A 111 -6.51 19.14 -2.44
C VAL A 111 -7.89 19.40 -1.84
N SER A 112 -8.16 20.65 -1.48
CA SER A 112 -9.37 21.04 -0.75
C SER A 112 -10.24 21.97 -1.58
N ALA A 113 -11.52 21.63 -1.71
CA ALA A 113 -12.53 22.39 -2.45
C ALA A 113 -13.51 23.04 -1.47
N GLU A 114 -13.55 24.37 -1.43
CA GLU A 114 -14.56 25.14 -0.71
C GLU A 114 -15.82 25.33 -1.57
N ALA A 115 -16.90 25.85 -0.98
CA ALA A 115 -18.17 26.09 -1.67
C ALA A 115 -17.99 26.90 -2.97
N ASN A 116 -18.64 26.47 -4.05
CA ASN A 116 -18.57 27.06 -5.40
C ASN A 116 -17.18 27.07 -6.05
N SER A 117 -16.22 26.28 -5.56
CA SER A 117 -14.96 26.04 -6.27
C SER A 117 -15.10 24.89 -7.29
N GLU A 118 -14.17 24.82 -8.24
CA GLU A 118 -14.06 23.74 -9.23
C GLU A 118 -12.69 23.06 -9.13
N ILE A 119 -12.69 21.73 -8.96
CA ILE A 119 -11.48 20.91 -8.99
C ILE A 119 -11.62 19.83 -10.06
N GLU A 120 -10.60 19.70 -10.90
CA GLU A 120 -10.49 18.62 -11.89
C GLU A 120 -9.20 17.83 -11.68
N ILE A 121 -9.31 16.51 -11.51
CA ILE A 121 -8.16 15.61 -11.35
C ILE A 121 -8.21 14.54 -12.45
N SER A 122 -7.14 14.43 -13.22
CA SER A 122 -7.02 13.46 -14.32
C SER A 122 -5.72 12.66 -14.31
N GLY A 123 -4.89 12.85 -13.28
CA GLY A 123 -3.59 12.20 -13.10
C GLY A 123 -2.86 12.78 -11.90
N GLY A 124 -1.64 12.27 -11.65
CA GLY A 124 -0.80 12.70 -10.52
C GLY A 124 -1.09 11.94 -9.22
N MET A 125 -0.26 12.22 -8.21
CA MET A 125 -0.37 11.68 -6.86
C MET A 125 -0.96 12.74 -5.93
N VAL A 126 -2.13 12.46 -5.37
CA VAL A 126 -2.82 13.34 -4.42
C VAL A 126 -2.86 12.63 -3.08
N PHE A 127 -2.23 13.20 -2.05
CA PHE A 127 -2.21 12.54 -0.74
C PHE A 127 -3.60 12.40 -0.14
N GLY A 128 -4.42 13.45 -0.18
CA GLY A 128 -5.79 13.43 0.31
C GLY A 128 -6.65 14.50 -0.35
N LEU A 129 -7.97 14.39 -0.22
CA LEU A 129 -8.91 15.33 -0.84
C LEU A 129 -10.01 15.70 0.14
N MET A 130 -10.41 16.97 0.18
CA MET A 130 -11.53 17.42 1.00
C MET A 130 -12.49 18.28 0.19
N ALA A 131 -13.67 17.75 -0.13
CA ALA A 131 -14.73 18.46 -0.84
C ALA A 131 -15.80 18.91 0.16
N GLU A 132 -15.88 20.22 0.39
CA GLU A 132 -16.89 20.83 1.24
C GLU A 132 -18.25 20.94 0.53
N PRO A 133 -19.36 21.16 1.26
CA PRO A 133 -20.66 21.38 0.65
C PRO A 133 -20.63 22.47 -0.44
N ASP A 134 -21.42 22.26 -1.50
CA ASP A 134 -21.54 23.14 -2.68
C ASP A 134 -20.27 23.27 -3.55
N SER A 135 -19.21 22.49 -3.28
CA SER A 135 -18.04 22.39 -4.17
C SER A 135 -18.29 21.47 -5.36
N ASN A 136 -17.54 21.64 -6.46
CA ASN A 136 -17.60 20.76 -7.64
C ASN A 136 -16.24 20.08 -7.86
N VAL A 137 -16.21 18.76 -7.83
CA VAL A 137 -14.98 17.97 -8.02
C VAL A 137 -15.22 16.88 -9.05
N THR A 138 -14.38 16.82 -10.07
CA THR A 138 -14.41 15.77 -11.10
C THR A 138 -13.10 15.02 -11.13
N ILE A 139 -13.15 13.70 -11.01
CA ILE A 139 -11.97 12.83 -10.97
C ILE A 139 -12.09 11.78 -12.07
N ARG A 140 -11.08 11.75 -12.94
CA ARG A 140 -10.97 10.81 -14.06
C ARG A 140 -9.62 10.07 -14.09
N GLY A 141 -8.78 10.28 -13.08
CA GLY A 141 -7.48 9.65 -12.97
C GLY A 141 -6.67 10.06 -11.74
N GLY A 142 -5.48 9.48 -11.61
CA GLY A 142 -4.54 9.73 -10.52
C GLY A 142 -4.59 8.70 -9.38
N ASN A 143 -3.67 8.86 -8.43
CA ASN A 143 -3.53 8.02 -7.23
C ASN A 143 -3.84 8.82 -5.97
N PHE A 144 -4.67 8.25 -5.10
CA PHE A 144 -5.08 8.87 -3.86
C PHE A 144 -4.46 8.14 -2.67
N GLY A 145 -3.99 8.89 -1.69
CA GLY A 145 -3.56 8.34 -0.42
C GLY A 145 -4.74 8.30 0.56
N PHE A 146 -4.53 8.86 1.74
CA PHE A 146 -5.47 8.79 2.85
C PHE A 146 -6.42 9.98 2.94
N ALA A 147 -7.54 9.76 3.62
CA ALA A 147 -8.50 10.79 3.97
C ALA A 147 -9.09 11.51 2.75
N PHE A 148 -9.67 10.74 1.83
CA PHE A 148 -10.56 11.26 0.81
C PHE A 148 -11.93 11.57 1.44
N MET A 149 -12.28 12.83 1.57
CA MET A 149 -13.50 13.31 2.22
C MET A 149 -14.39 14.04 1.21
N ALA A 150 -15.42 13.36 0.72
CA ALA A 150 -16.55 13.96 0.02
C ALA A 150 -17.70 14.20 1.00
N SER A 151 -17.81 15.44 1.49
CA SER A 151 -18.82 15.83 2.48
C SER A 151 -20.22 15.82 1.88
N ALA A 152 -21.23 15.56 2.72
CA ALA A 152 -22.64 15.66 2.31
C ALA A 152 -22.93 17.05 1.72
N GLY A 153 -23.52 17.07 0.52
CA GLY A 153 -23.82 18.31 -0.21
C GLY A 153 -22.70 18.80 -1.14
N SER A 154 -21.54 18.14 -1.17
CA SER A 154 -20.55 18.34 -2.23
C SER A 154 -21.02 17.69 -3.55
N ASN A 155 -20.54 18.19 -4.69
CA ASN A 155 -20.80 17.61 -6.01
C ASN A 155 -19.53 16.93 -6.54
N VAL A 156 -19.22 15.75 -6.02
CA VAL A 156 -18.08 14.93 -6.43
C VAL A 156 -18.51 13.88 -7.46
N GLU A 157 -17.77 13.77 -8.56
CA GLU A 157 -17.98 12.80 -9.63
C GLU A 157 -16.72 12.00 -9.93
N PHE A 158 -16.85 10.67 -9.95
CA PHE A 158 -15.84 9.74 -10.44
C PHE A 158 -16.19 9.27 -11.85
N ILE A 159 -15.23 9.38 -12.76
CA ILE A 159 -15.33 8.92 -14.15
C ILE A 159 -14.40 7.72 -14.31
N GLY A 160 -14.97 6.56 -14.58
CA GLY A 160 -14.25 5.28 -14.52
C GLY A 160 -15.17 4.08 -14.67
N GLY A 161 -14.71 2.90 -14.24
CA GLY A 161 -15.46 1.65 -14.31
C GLY A 161 -14.90 0.60 -13.36
N GLU A 162 -15.30 -0.66 -13.59
CA GLU A 162 -14.88 -1.81 -12.76
C GLU A 162 -15.16 -1.64 -11.25
N TYR A 163 -16.20 -0.87 -10.92
CA TYR A 163 -16.54 -0.57 -9.53
C TYR A 163 -16.97 -1.83 -8.77
N LYS A 164 -16.47 -1.96 -7.53
CA LYS A 164 -16.92 -2.95 -6.56
C LYS A 164 -17.15 -2.31 -5.21
N HIS A 165 -18.17 -2.76 -4.51
CA HIS A 165 -18.46 -2.43 -3.13
C HIS A 165 -18.41 -3.72 -2.30
N ASN A 166 -17.52 -3.79 -1.33
CA ASN A 166 -17.26 -4.96 -0.48
C ASN A 166 -17.04 -6.22 -1.33
N GLY A 167 -16.10 -6.13 -2.28
CA GLY A 167 -15.75 -7.20 -3.23
C GLY A 167 -16.77 -7.51 -4.32
N THR A 168 -18.00 -6.97 -4.25
CA THR A 168 -19.08 -7.27 -5.20
C THR A 168 -19.21 -6.18 -6.25
N ALA A 169 -19.44 -6.55 -7.52
CA ALA A 169 -19.64 -5.59 -8.60
C ALA A 169 -20.75 -4.58 -8.28
N PHE A 170 -20.46 -3.29 -8.46
CA PHE A 170 -21.33 -2.18 -8.13
C PHE A 170 -21.81 -1.47 -9.40
N THR A 171 -23.14 -1.39 -9.59
CA THR A 171 -23.75 -0.89 -10.84
C THR A 171 -24.61 0.35 -10.67
N GLU A 172 -24.78 0.83 -9.45
CA GLU A 172 -25.52 2.06 -9.18
C GLU A 172 -24.71 3.29 -9.64
N THR A 173 -25.39 4.44 -9.76
CA THR A 173 -24.79 5.69 -10.27
C THR A 173 -24.28 6.60 -9.16
N GLU A 174 -24.39 6.20 -7.90
CA GLU A 174 -24.01 7.00 -6.74
C GLU A 174 -23.58 6.09 -5.59
N ILE A 175 -22.54 6.47 -4.85
CA ILE A 175 -22.01 5.71 -3.72
C ILE A 175 -21.89 6.59 -2.47
N SER A 176 -22.22 6.00 -1.32
CA SER A 176 -21.86 6.51 0.00
C SER A 176 -21.26 5.37 0.82
N LEU A 177 -20.23 5.66 1.61
CA LEU A 177 -19.60 4.66 2.48
C LEU A 177 -20.19 4.72 3.89
N SER A 178 -20.43 3.53 4.45
CA SER A 178 -20.67 3.32 5.88
C SER A 178 -19.40 2.76 6.55
N ASP A 179 -19.39 2.70 7.88
CA ASP A 179 -18.26 2.13 8.63
C ASP A 179 -17.98 0.68 8.21
N GLY A 180 -16.73 0.42 7.81
CA GLY A 180 -16.24 -0.87 7.33
C GLY A 180 -16.49 -1.14 5.84
N ASP A 181 -17.12 -0.21 5.12
CA ASP A 181 -17.26 -0.34 3.67
C ASP A 181 -15.93 -0.12 2.96
N LEU A 182 -15.77 -0.86 1.87
CA LEU A 182 -14.64 -0.74 0.96
C LEU A 182 -15.16 -0.64 -0.47
N PHE A 183 -14.74 0.42 -1.15
CA PHE A 183 -15.10 0.70 -2.52
C PHE A 183 -13.85 0.73 -3.40
N THR A 184 -13.81 -0.14 -4.40
CA THR A 184 -12.73 -0.18 -5.40
C THR A 184 -13.27 0.15 -6.77
N GLY A 185 -12.37 0.52 -7.66
CA GLY A 185 -12.65 0.71 -9.07
C GLY A 185 -11.42 1.17 -9.81
N VAL A 186 -11.62 1.59 -11.05
CA VAL A 186 -10.57 2.07 -11.93
C VAL A 186 -11.03 3.36 -12.58
N PHE A 187 -10.25 4.42 -12.44
CA PHE A 187 -10.52 5.69 -13.10
C PHE A 187 -10.28 5.59 -14.62
N ALA A 188 -10.79 6.58 -15.38
CA ALA A 188 -10.71 6.57 -16.84
C ALA A 188 -9.28 6.52 -17.41
N ASP A 189 -8.28 7.02 -16.69
CA ASP A 189 -6.86 6.90 -17.05
C ASP A 189 -6.27 5.49 -16.82
N GLY A 190 -7.02 4.59 -16.19
CA GLY A 190 -6.62 3.24 -15.85
C GLY A 190 -6.03 3.06 -14.45
N SER A 191 -5.95 4.12 -13.63
CA SER A 191 -5.47 3.99 -12.26
C SER A 191 -6.51 3.28 -11.37
N PRO A 192 -6.14 2.20 -10.66
CA PRO A 192 -7.00 1.60 -9.66
C PRO A 192 -7.04 2.46 -8.40
N PHE A 193 -8.14 2.39 -7.67
CA PHE A 193 -8.29 3.04 -6.37
C PHE A 193 -8.94 2.10 -5.35
N ILE A 194 -8.69 2.40 -4.08
CA ILE A 194 -9.32 1.79 -2.91
C ILE A 194 -9.77 2.96 -2.03
N PHE A 195 -11.06 3.00 -1.67
CA PHE A 195 -11.60 3.96 -0.71
C PHE A 195 -12.31 3.22 0.41
N THR A 196 -11.97 3.53 1.65
CA THR A 196 -12.59 2.89 2.82
C THR A 196 -12.57 3.77 4.05
N SER A 197 -13.61 3.66 4.88
CA SER A 197 -13.67 4.33 6.17
C SER A 197 -12.54 3.92 7.12
N GLU A 198 -11.97 2.71 6.95
CA GLU A 198 -10.82 2.23 7.74
C GLU A 198 -9.58 3.12 7.54
N ASN A 199 -9.55 3.87 6.44
CA ASN A 199 -8.49 4.76 6.03
C ASN A 199 -8.84 6.24 6.22
N SER A 200 -9.90 6.51 6.97
CA SER A 200 -10.52 7.84 7.10
C SER A 200 -11.13 8.40 5.81
N ASP A 201 -11.40 7.55 4.81
CA ASP A 201 -12.16 8.00 3.65
C ASP A 201 -13.65 8.11 4.00
N ALA A 202 -14.29 9.15 3.49
CA ALA A 202 -15.70 9.40 3.67
C ALA A 202 -16.28 9.79 2.31
N LEU A 203 -17.16 8.95 1.76
CA LEU A 203 -17.90 9.27 0.54
C LEU A 203 -19.36 9.50 0.92
N SER A 204 -19.90 10.68 0.59
CA SER A 204 -21.32 11.00 0.74
C SER A 204 -21.89 11.45 -0.60
N GLY A 205 -22.68 10.59 -1.22
CA GLY A 205 -23.38 10.87 -2.48
C GLY A 205 -22.46 11.11 -3.68
N VAL A 206 -21.33 10.41 -3.75
CA VAL A 206 -20.38 10.54 -4.87
C VAL A 206 -20.99 9.95 -6.13
N LYS A 207 -21.07 10.75 -7.20
CA LYS A 207 -21.62 10.33 -8.49
C LYS A 207 -20.63 9.47 -9.25
N LEU A 208 -21.14 8.45 -9.93
CA LEU A 208 -20.36 7.53 -10.74
C LEU A 208 -20.79 7.63 -12.20
N THR A 209 -19.87 8.10 -13.04
CA THR A 209 -20.03 8.12 -14.50
C THR A 209 -19.21 7.00 -15.12
N GLN A 210 -19.91 6.06 -15.76
CA GLN A 210 -19.28 4.92 -16.43
C GLN A 210 -18.44 5.37 -17.62
N HIS A 211 -17.21 4.84 -17.69
CA HIS A 211 -16.27 5.06 -18.77
C HIS A 211 -15.70 3.72 -19.26
N SER A 212 -15.52 3.60 -20.58
CA SER A 212 -14.89 2.41 -21.15
C SER A 212 -13.40 2.42 -20.82
N LEU A 213 -12.96 1.45 -20.03
CA LEU A 213 -11.55 1.34 -19.64
C LEU A 213 -10.73 0.64 -20.73
N PRO A 214 -9.44 0.98 -20.89
CA PRO A 214 -8.51 0.14 -21.61
C PRO A 214 -8.48 -1.27 -20.99
N PRO A 215 -8.45 -2.35 -21.78
CA PRO A 215 -8.27 -3.69 -21.25
C PRO A 215 -6.96 -3.78 -20.44
N PRO A 216 -6.96 -4.43 -19.26
CA PRO A 216 -5.72 -4.64 -18.52
C PRO A 216 -4.74 -5.50 -19.34
N ASP A 217 -3.46 -5.12 -19.31
CA ASP A 217 -2.39 -5.94 -19.86
C ASP A 217 -2.01 -7.02 -18.85
N PHE A 218 -2.16 -8.29 -19.24
CA PHE A 218 -1.87 -9.45 -18.41
C PHE A 218 -0.46 -10.01 -18.63
N ASN A 219 0.34 -9.42 -19.52
CA ASN A 219 1.75 -9.75 -19.59
C ASN A 219 2.42 -9.36 -18.26
N PRO A 220 3.28 -10.23 -17.69
CA PRO A 220 4.00 -9.90 -16.46
C PRO A 220 4.78 -8.60 -16.61
N ILE A 221 4.51 -7.65 -15.71
CA ILE A 221 5.16 -6.34 -15.69
C ILE A 221 6.48 -6.47 -14.94
N LEU A 222 7.59 -6.02 -15.53
CA LEU A 222 8.87 -5.91 -14.83
C LEU A 222 9.18 -4.44 -14.55
N VAL A 223 9.43 -4.12 -13.29
CA VAL A 223 9.92 -2.81 -12.86
C VAL A 223 11.29 -2.98 -12.21
N ASP A 224 12.32 -2.37 -12.79
CA ASP A 224 13.69 -2.38 -12.28
C ASP A 224 14.44 -1.10 -12.70
N THR A 225 15.75 -1.04 -12.49
CA THR A 225 16.56 0.14 -12.86
C THR A 225 16.56 0.42 -14.38
N ALA A 226 16.40 -0.61 -15.22
CA ALA A 226 16.36 -0.49 -16.67
C ALA A 226 14.94 -0.24 -17.21
N ASN A 227 13.93 -0.66 -16.45
CA ASN A 227 12.51 -0.60 -16.80
C ASN A 227 11.76 0.15 -15.68
N PRO A 228 11.80 1.49 -15.65
CA PRO A 228 11.07 2.25 -14.64
C PRO A 228 9.56 2.05 -14.77
N SER A 229 8.82 2.20 -13.66
CA SER A 229 7.38 2.01 -13.66
C SER A 229 6.67 2.99 -14.58
N MET A 230 5.72 2.46 -15.36
CA MET A 230 4.84 3.22 -16.26
C MET A 230 3.37 3.10 -15.85
N VAL A 231 3.07 2.35 -14.79
CA VAL A 231 1.71 2.10 -14.30
C VAL A 231 1.49 2.80 -12.96
N SER A 232 0.25 3.25 -12.75
CA SER A 232 -0.21 3.91 -11.52
C SER A 232 -0.72 2.93 -10.46
N GLY A 233 -0.88 1.66 -10.81
CA GLY A 233 -1.34 0.60 -9.89
C GLY A 233 -1.43 -0.74 -10.61
N LEU A 234 -1.93 -1.75 -9.90
CA LEU A 234 -2.24 -3.06 -10.47
C LEU A 234 -3.74 -3.33 -10.37
N ARG A 235 -4.33 -3.67 -11.52
CA ARG A 235 -5.73 -4.08 -11.66
C ARG A 235 -5.87 -5.59 -11.57
N ALA A 236 -7.12 -6.04 -11.44
CA ALA A 236 -7.46 -7.44 -11.27
C ALA A 236 -6.79 -8.34 -12.32
N GLY A 237 -6.11 -9.39 -11.85
CA GLY A 237 -5.41 -10.39 -12.67
C GLY A 237 -4.04 -9.97 -13.20
N GLN A 238 -3.59 -8.74 -12.97
CA GLN A 238 -2.24 -8.31 -13.37
C GLN A 238 -1.18 -8.91 -12.43
N SER A 239 0.01 -9.12 -12.99
CA SER A 239 1.18 -9.58 -12.24
C SER A 239 2.37 -8.66 -12.48
N MET A 240 3.15 -8.39 -11.44
CA MET A 240 4.35 -7.57 -11.51
C MET A 240 5.50 -8.17 -10.72
N THR A 241 6.71 -8.08 -11.26
CA THR A 241 7.96 -8.24 -10.53
C THR A 241 8.63 -6.88 -10.36
N LEU A 242 8.86 -6.51 -9.11
CA LEU A 242 9.63 -5.34 -8.70
C LEU A 242 11.06 -5.76 -8.39
N GLY A 243 11.88 -5.76 -9.44
CA GLY A 243 13.26 -6.19 -9.42
C GLY A 243 14.23 -5.16 -8.85
N THR A 244 15.53 -5.49 -8.87
CA THR A 244 16.59 -4.70 -8.23
C THR A 244 16.59 -3.23 -8.68
N GLY A 245 16.48 -2.34 -7.69
CA GLY A 245 16.48 -0.88 -7.90
C GLY A 245 15.20 -0.33 -8.54
N GLY A 246 14.22 -1.18 -8.85
CA GLY A 246 12.89 -0.74 -9.25
C GLY A 246 12.20 -0.01 -8.09
N VAL A 247 11.48 1.07 -8.40
CA VAL A 247 10.75 1.86 -7.41
C VAL A 247 9.33 2.09 -7.92
N LEU A 248 8.34 1.72 -7.12
CA LEU A 248 6.96 2.14 -7.31
C LEU A 248 6.70 3.41 -6.52
N ASN A 249 5.81 4.24 -7.07
CA ASN A 249 5.41 5.49 -6.45
C ASN A 249 4.65 5.25 -5.14
N ARG A 250 4.48 6.32 -4.36
CA ARG A 250 3.57 6.29 -3.20
C ARG A 250 2.11 6.19 -3.67
N ASN A 251 1.20 5.85 -2.76
CA ASN A 251 -0.25 5.66 -3.05
C ASN A 251 -0.51 4.57 -4.12
N PHE A 252 0.35 3.55 -4.20
CA PHE A 252 0.21 2.51 -5.22
C PHE A 252 -0.87 1.50 -4.79
N ALA A 253 -1.96 1.44 -5.54
CA ALA A 253 -3.06 0.51 -5.26
C ALA A 253 -2.89 -0.81 -6.02
N ILE A 254 -3.08 -1.92 -5.30
CA ILE A 254 -2.93 -3.29 -5.80
C ILE A 254 -4.27 -4.01 -5.55
N VAL A 255 -5.06 -4.22 -6.60
CA VAL A 255 -6.44 -4.71 -6.50
C VAL A 255 -6.56 -6.03 -7.26
N ASP A 256 -6.88 -7.11 -6.55
CA ASP A 256 -7.04 -8.48 -7.09
C ASP A 256 -5.85 -8.94 -7.98
N ALA A 257 -4.63 -8.59 -7.58
CA ALA A 257 -3.42 -8.72 -8.40
C ALA A 257 -2.29 -9.47 -7.66
N SER A 258 -1.17 -9.68 -8.36
CA SER A 258 0.04 -10.25 -7.75
C SER A 258 1.26 -9.34 -7.91
N LEU A 259 2.01 -9.15 -6.83
CA LEU A 259 3.25 -8.39 -6.81
C LEU A 259 4.37 -9.20 -6.16
N ASP A 260 5.42 -9.49 -6.92
CA ASP A 260 6.66 -10.07 -6.44
C ASP A 260 7.70 -8.96 -6.23
N ILE A 261 8.19 -8.77 -5.00
CA ILE A 261 9.24 -7.80 -4.68
C ILE A 261 10.57 -8.56 -4.50
N ASP A 262 11.49 -8.32 -5.43
CA ASP A 262 12.81 -8.94 -5.49
C ASP A 262 13.90 -7.89 -5.72
N GLY A 263 14.06 -7.03 -4.71
CA GLY A 263 15.16 -6.07 -4.61
C GLY A 263 14.78 -4.63 -4.94
N GLY A 264 13.52 -4.37 -5.30
CA GLY A 264 12.99 -3.02 -5.44
C GLY A 264 12.22 -2.51 -4.22
N THR A 265 11.58 -1.35 -4.37
CA THR A 265 10.86 -0.64 -3.30
C THR A 265 9.42 -0.35 -3.70
N LEU A 266 8.46 -0.96 -3.00
CA LEU A 266 7.06 -0.54 -3.05
C LEU A 266 6.92 0.75 -2.25
N GLY A 267 6.41 1.81 -2.88
CA GLY A 267 6.36 3.14 -2.29
C GLY A 267 5.52 3.25 -1.03
N LYS A 268 5.70 4.35 -0.29
CA LYS A 268 4.92 4.66 0.91
C LYS A 268 3.42 4.67 0.60
N THR A 269 2.59 4.50 1.63
CA THR A 269 1.13 4.69 1.52
C THR A 269 0.47 3.78 0.47
N SER A 270 1.13 2.67 0.13
CA SER A 270 0.60 1.68 -0.82
C SER A 270 -0.42 0.78 -0.15
N GLU A 271 -1.33 0.24 -0.95
CA GLU A 271 -2.50 -0.47 -0.45
C GLU A 271 -2.78 -1.70 -1.30
N ALA A 272 -3.27 -2.76 -0.65
CA ALA A 272 -3.60 -4.01 -1.31
C ALA A 272 -4.95 -4.55 -0.85
N ILE A 273 -5.75 -5.06 -1.80
CA ILE A 273 -6.99 -5.81 -1.54
C ILE A 273 -7.07 -7.01 -2.48
N GLY A 274 -7.52 -8.17 -1.97
CA GLY A 274 -7.67 -9.39 -2.77
C GLY A 274 -6.37 -9.85 -3.46
N SER A 275 -5.23 -9.34 -2.99
CA SER A 275 -3.97 -9.40 -3.73
C SER A 275 -2.91 -10.21 -3.01
N THR A 276 -2.05 -10.86 -3.77
CA THR A 276 -0.90 -11.59 -3.23
C THR A 276 0.39 -10.80 -3.42
N ILE A 277 1.04 -10.40 -2.33
CA ILE A 277 2.35 -9.74 -2.36
C ILE A 277 3.40 -10.67 -1.77
N ASN A 278 4.46 -10.96 -2.54
CA ASN A 278 5.58 -11.76 -2.08
C ASN A 278 6.83 -10.89 -1.94
N LEU A 279 7.24 -10.62 -0.70
CA LEU A 279 8.50 -9.95 -0.38
C LEU A 279 9.60 -11.00 -0.17
N ARG A 280 10.49 -11.13 -1.16
CA ARG A 280 11.67 -12.03 -1.12
C ARG A 280 12.94 -11.27 -0.80
N SER A 281 13.08 -10.07 -1.36
CA SER A 281 14.15 -9.12 -1.06
C SER A 281 13.66 -7.70 -1.36
N GLY A 282 14.41 -6.66 -1.00
CA GLY A 282 13.97 -5.26 -1.20
C GLY A 282 13.11 -4.75 -0.06
N ARG A 283 12.13 -3.88 -0.36
CA ARG A 283 11.41 -3.09 0.64
C ARG A 283 9.93 -2.87 0.34
N ILE A 284 9.09 -3.00 1.37
CA ILE A 284 7.77 -2.35 1.45
C ILE A 284 7.94 -1.12 2.35
N SER A 285 7.72 0.06 1.79
CA SER A 285 7.91 1.31 2.53
C SER A 285 6.79 1.62 3.52
N GLU A 286 7.02 2.66 4.33
CA GLU A 286 6.15 3.07 5.43
C GLU A 286 4.67 3.22 5.04
N VAL A 287 3.79 2.92 6.00
CA VAL A 287 2.34 3.06 5.90
C VAL A 287 1.77 2.16 4.79
N PHE A 288 1.83 0.85 4.98
CA PHE A 288 1.28 -0.12 4.04
C PHE A 288 -0.02 -0.72 4.61
N GLN A 289 -1.08 -0.73 3.80
CA GLN A 289 -2.40 -1.28 4.17
C GLN A 289 -2.66 -2.58 3.40
N ALA A 290 -2.88 -3.68 4.12
CA ALA A 290 -3.37 -4.94 3.54
C ALA A 290 -4.82 -5.16 3.95
N TYR A 291 -5.76 -4.94 3.03
CA TYR A 291 -7.19 -5.13 3.19
C TYR A 291 -7.62 -6.58 2.97
N GLU A 292 -8.92 -6.82 3.10
CA GLU A 292 -9.57 -8.12 2.97
C GLU A 292 -9.06 -8.95 1.78
N ASP A 293 -8.97 -10.26 1.98
CA ASP A 293 -8.50 -11.25 1.02
C ASP A 293 -7.06 -11.04 0.49
N SER A 294 -6.31 -10.07 1.02
CA SER A 294 -4.90 -9.91 0.71
C SER A 294 -4.03 -10.92 1.45
N ILE A 295 -3.00 -11.42 0.77
CA ILE A 295 -2.01 -12.34 1.31
C ILE A 295 -0.63 -11.71 1.14
N ILE A 296 0.01 -11.39 2.26
CA ILE A 296 1.35 -10.79 2.30
C ILE A 296 2.34 -11.85 2.77
N ASN A 297 3.20 -12.33 1.88
CA ASN A 297 4.23 -13.31 2.17
C ASN A 297 5.59 -12.62 2.34
N VAL A 298 6.14 -12.65 3.56
CA VAL A 298 7.44 -12.08 3.90
C VAL A 298 8.42 -13.22 4.15
N SER A 299 9.35 -13.40 3.20
CA SER A 299 10.41 -14.42 3.24
C SER A 299 11.81 -13.83 3.30
N GLY A 300 11.92 -12.51 3.11
CA GLY A 300 13.16 -11.74 3.20
C GLY A 300 12.83 -10.25 3.08
N GLY A 301 13.84 -9.42 2.85
CA GLY A 301 13.66 -7.96 2.69
C GLY A 301 13.24 -7.24 3.97
N VAL A 302 12.70 -6.03 3.80
CA VAL A 302 12.29 -5.14 4.89
C VAL A 302 10.87 -4.63 4.69
N VAL A 303 10.01 -4.77 5.70
CA VAL A 303 8.76 -4.04 5.84
C VAL A 303 8.98 -2.92 6.85
N GLU A 304 8.83 -1.67 6.41
CA GLU A 304 9.05 -0.48 7.24
C GLU A 304 7.92 -0.26 8.28
N GLN A 305 7.88 0.94 8.87
CA GLN A 305 6.93 1.27 9.93
C GLN A 305 5.49 1.38 9.40
N PHE A 306 4.53 1.16 10.30
CA PHE A 306 3.09 1.32 10.02
C PHE A 306 2.59 0.33 8.96
N PHE A 307 2.88 -0.95 9.16
CA PHE A 307 2.22 -2.00 8.40
C PHE A 307 0.91 -2.37 9.09
N PHE A 308 -0.21 -2.15 8.43
CA PHE A 308 -1.54 -2.49 8.92
C PHE A 308 -2.06 -3.74 8.20
N ALA A 309 -2.32 -4.80 8.97
CA ALA A 309 -3.03 -5.97 8.49
C ALA A 309 -4.50 -5.83 8.88
N GLN A 310 -5.31 -5.35 7.94
CA GLN A 310 -6.73 -5.01 8.16
C GLN A 310 -7.60 -6.28 8.23
N PRO A 311 -8.87 -6.18 8.67
CA PRO A 311 -9.73 -7.34 8.83
C PRO A 311 -9.82 -8.20 7.55
N GLY A 312 -9.65 -9.52 7.68
CA GLY A 312 -9.70 -10.46 6.55
C GLY A 312 -8.39 -10.61 5.76
N SER A 313 -7.35 -9.84 6.08
CA SER A 313 -6.01 -10.03 5.48
C SER A 313 -5.25 -11.18 6.14
N THR A 314 -4.30 -11.75 5.40
CA THR A 314 -3.34 -12.76 5.87
C THR A 314 -1.91 -12.27 5.70
N VAL A 315 -1.08 -12.38 6.74
CA VAL A 315 0.35 -12.11 6.68
C VAL A 315 1.12 -13.36 7.08
N ASN A 316 1.94 -13.88 6.17
CA ASN A 316 2.80 -15.03 6.40
C ASN A 316 4.25 -14.55 6.52
N ILE A 317 4.89 -14.83 7.64
CA ILE A 317 6.22 -14.34 7.99
C ILE A 317 7.13 -15.55 8.19
N SER A 318 8.16 -15.67 7.37
CA SER A 318 9.15 -16.76 7.41
C SER A 318 10.58 -16.24 7.38
N GLY A 319 10.76 -14.96 7.10
CA GLY A 319 12.05 -14.29 7.12
C GLY A 319 11.93 -12.78 7.01
N GLY A 320 13.04 -12.11 6.80
CA GLY A 320 13.14 -10.67 6.64
C GLY A 320 12.97 -9.89 7.94
N GLN A 321 12.85 -8.57 7.80
CA GLN A 321 12.68 -7.66 8.91
C GLN A 321 11.33 -6.96 8.82
N ILE A 322 10.54 -7.03 9.88
CA ILE A 322 9.30 -6.26 10.02
C ILE A 322 9.50 -5.30 11.19
N SER A 323 9.22 -4.02 10.94
CA SER A 323 9.27 -3.00 11.97
C SER A 323 8.35 -3.31 13.15
N SER A 324 8.69 -2.83 14.34
CA SER A 324 7.84 -2.97 15.53
C SER A 324 6.48 -2.28 15.36
N ALA A 325 6.38 -1.29 14.48
CA ALA A 325 5.13 -0.62 14.11
C ALA A 325 4.31 -1.48 13.13
N PHE A 326 3.95 -2.69 13.56
CA PHE A 326 3.09 -3.63 12.85
C PHE A 326 1.76 -3.74 13.58
N PHE A 327 0.65 -3.55 12.88
CA PHE A 327 -0.70 -3.36 13.42
C PHE A 327 -1.71 -4.37 12.86
N PRO A 328 -1.76 -5.61 13.40
CA PRO A 328 -2.81 -6.56 13.07
C PRO A 328 -4.16 -6.17 13.67
N ALA A 329 -5.15 -5.94 12.83
CA ALA A 329 -6.53 -5.65 13.21
C ALA A 329 -7.29 -6.93 13.61
N ALA A 330 -8.46 -6.77 14.23
CA ALA A 330 -9.34 -7.90 14.49
C ALA A 330 -9.68 -8.65 13.20
N ARG A 331 -9.78 -9.98 13.25
CA ARG A 331 -10.04 -10.86 12.08
C ARG A 331 -8.94 -10.90 11.00
N SER A 332 -7.77 -10.31 11.24
CA SER A 332 -6.57 -10.61 10.43
C SER A 332 -5.96 -11.95 10.87
N GLU A 333 -5.22 -12.59 9.98
CA GLU A 333 -4.47 -13.83 10.24
C GLU A 333 -2.97 -13.60 10.08
N ILE A 334 -2.22 -13.78 11.16
CA ILE A 334 -0.76 -13.67 11.19
C ILE A 334 -0.16 -15.05 11.41
N ASN A 335 0.65 -15.51 10.48
CA ASN A 335 1.35 -16.79 10.56
C ASN A 335 2.85 -16.54 10.62
N VAL A 336 3.53 -17.04 11.65
CA VAL A 336 4.98 -16.87 11.81
C VAL A 336 5.64 -18.24 11.81
N THR A 337 6.56 -18.44 10.87
CA THR A 337 7.36 -19.66 10.72
C THR A 337 8.78 -19.37 11.17
N GLY A 338 9.30 -20.17 12.11
CA GLY A 338 10.59 -19.87 12.74
C GLY A 338 11.28 -21.07 13.37
N LEU A 339 12.55 -20.89 13.71
CA LEU A 339 13.42 -21.86 14.37
C LEU A 339 13.31 -21.79 15.89
N ALA A 340 12.91 -20.66 16.45
CA ALA A 340 12.74 -20.47 17.88
C ALA A 340 11.70 -19.39 18.18
N PHE A 341 10.93 -19.58 19.24
CA PHE A 341 9.95 -18.62 19.74
C PHE A 341 10.10 -18.46 21.25
N LEU A 342 10.09 -17.22 21.70
CA LEU A 342 10.21 -16.81 23.09
C LEU A 342 9.05 -15.88 23.44
N VAL A 343 8.54 -15.99 24.67
CA VAL A 343 7.59 -15.06 25.25
C VAL A 343 8.24 -14.39 26.45
N ASN A 344 8.36 -13.07 26.41
CA ASN A 344 9.07 -12.26 27.40
C ASN A 344 10.51 -12.74 27.66
N GLY A 345 11.20 -13.18 26.59
CA GLY A 345 12.58 -13.68 26.64
C GLY A 345 12.73 -15.13 27.09
N GLU A 346 11.64 -15.82 27.45
CA GLU A 346 11.67 -17.24 27.84
C GLU A 346 11.16 -18.14 26.71
N PRO A 347 11.75 -19.33 26.45
CA PRO A 347 11.28 -20.24 25.41
C PRO A 347 9.78 -20.56 25.55
N LEU A 348 9.04 -20.50 24.44
CA LEU A 348 7.61 -20.81 24.43
C LEU A 348 7.40 -22.33 24.49
N PRO A 349 6.82 -22.88 25.58
CA PRO A 349 6.59 -24.32 25.69
C PRO A 349 5.41 -24.78 24.83
N GLY A 350 5.37 -26.08 24.51
CA GLY A 350 4.24 -26.72 23.84
C GLY A 350 4.26 -26.62 22.30
N LEU A 351 5.31 -26.05 21.73
CA LEU A 351 5.56 -26.11 20.30
C LEU A 351 5.98 -27.53 19.90
N THR A 352 5.38 -28.04 18.83
CA THR A 352 5.80 -29.27 18.16
C THR A 352 6.21 -28.89 16.74
N PRO A 353 7.40 -29.31 16.26
CA PRO A 353 7.81 -29.03 14.89
C PRO A 353 6.74 -29.43 13.87
N ASP A 354 6.57 -28.60 12.85
CA ASP A 354 5.63 -28.77 11.73
C ASP A 354 4.15 -28.83 12.09
N LEU A 355 3.79 -28.56 13.36
CA LEU A 355 2.40 -28.45 13.80
C LEU A 355 2.07 -26.98 14.12
N PRO A 356 0.97 -26.42 13.59
CA PRO A 356 0.57 -25.06 13.91
C PRO A 356 0.21 -24.92 15.38
N PHE A 357 0.74 -23.87 16.02
CA PHE A 357 0.46 -23.50 17.40
C PHE A 357 -0.27 -22.15 17.43
N LEU A 358 -1.52 -22.15 17.87
CA LEU A 358 -2.29 -20.91 18.05
C LEU A 358 -1.86 -20.20 19.34
N LEU A 359 -1.25 -19.02 19.21
CA LEU A 359 -0.83 -18.21 20.35
C LEU A 359 -1.94 -17.23 20.77
N SER A 360 -2.60 -17.54 21.89
CA SER A 360 -3.63 -16.68 22.50
C SER A 360 -3.10 -15.69 23.54
N LYS A 361 -1.79 -15.72 23.87
CA LYS A 361 -1.20 -14.77 24.82
C LYS A 361 -1.19 -13.36 24.22
N ARG A 362 -1.47 -12.36 25.05
CA ARG A 362 -1.44 -10.92 24.76
C ARG A 362 -0.77 -10.18 25.93
N ASN A 363 -0.43 -8.91 25.72
CA ASN A 363 0.34 -8.07 26.65
C ASN A 363 1.70 -8.69 27.00
N VAL A 364 2.34 -9.28 25.98
CA VAL A 364 3.64 -9.93 26.08
C VAL A 364 4.48 -9.58 24.87
N ASN A 365 5.80 -9.61 25.02
CA ASN A 365 6.71 -9.58 23.90
C ASN A 365 6.89 -10.99 23.33
N LEU A 366 6.48 -11.21 22.08
CA LEU A 366 6.82 -12.41 21.32
C LEU A 366 8.10 -12.10 20.53
N SER A 367 9.14 -12.91 20.69
CA SER A 367 10.37 -12.76 19.93
C SER A 367 10.89 -14.13 19.50
N GLY A 368 11.90 -14.15 18.63
CA GLY A 368 12.43 -15.41 18.13
C GLY A 368 13.36 -15.28 16.96
N ILE A 369 13.56 -16.41 16.31
CA ILE A 369 14.37 -16.57 15.10
C ILE A 369 13.45 -17.13 14.02
N LEU A 370 13.33 -16.43 12.89
CA LEU A 370 12.55 -16.83 11.73
C LEU A 370 13.28 -17.95 10.96
N SER A 371 12.62 -18.56 9.98
CA SER A 371 13.21 -19.70 9.24
C SER A 371 14.40 -19.33 8.36
N ASP A 372 14.59 -18.04 8.03
CA ASP A 372 15.79 -17.53 7.35
C ASP A 372 16.92 -17.13 8.32
N GLY A 373 16.77 -17.42 9.62
CA GLY A 373 17.73 -17.07 10.67
C GLY A 373 17.64 -15.63 11.18
N THR A 374 16.77 -14.79 10.61
CA THR A 374 16.61 -13.41 11.10
C THR A 374 15.87 -13.36 12.44
N HIS A 375 16.23 -12.40 13.28
CA HIS A 375 15.55 -12.19 14.57
C HIS A 375 14.32 -11.29 14.41
N PHE A 376 13.26 -11.59 15.16
CA PHE A 376 12.07 -10.75 15.23
C PHE A 376 11.64 -10.50 16.68
N SER A 377 10.87 -9.43 16.87
CA SER A 377 10.27 -9.06 18.15
C SER A 377 8.99 -8.27 17.91
N PHE A 378 7.87 -8.79 18.38
CA PHE A 378 6.55 -8.19 18.32
C PHE A 378 6.02 -7.96 19.72
N ASP A 379 5.55 -6.74 19.98
CA ASP A 379 4.77 -6.46 21.18
C ASP A 379 3.31 -6.84 20.91
N LEU A 380 2.83 -7.90 21.56
CA LEU A 380 1.46 -8.40 21.42
C LEU A 380 0.49 -7.64 22.34
N ASN A 381 0.62 -6.31 22.37
CA ASN A 381 -0.12 -5.46 23.29
C ASN A 381 -1.60 -5.33 22.91
N ALA A 382 -2.48 -5.71 23.85
CA ALA A 382 -3.93 -5.57 23.81
C ALA A 382 -4.47 -4.57 24.87
N ASP A 383 -3.59 -3.97 25.69
CA ASP A 383 -3.94 -2.97 26.70
C ASP A 383 -3.78 -1.56 26.10
N GLY A 384 -4.91 -0.88 25.83
CA GLY A 384 -4.92 0.50 25.32
C GLY A 384 -6.26 0.91 24.72
N GLN A 385 -6.48 2.22 24.57
CA GLN A 385 -7.51 2.71 23.65
C GLN A 385 -7.01 2.50 22.22
N ALA A 386 -7.90 2.13 21.31
CA ALA A 386 -7.57 1.92 19.90
C ALA A 386 -6.84 3.14 19.29
N PRO A 387 -5.93 2.93 18.32
CA PRO A 387 -5.59 1.62 17.73
C PRO A 387 -4.66 0.79 18.63
N PHE A 388 -4.98 -0.51 18.75
CA PHE A 388 -4.07 -1.48 19.37
C PHE A 388 -2.88 -1.71 18.45
N GLN A 389 -1.69 -1.86 19.02
CA GLN A 389 -0.54 -2.33 18.25
C GLN A 389 -0.76 -3.79 17.78
N PHE A 390 -1.44 -4.63 18.56
CA PHE A 390 -1.83 -5.97 18.11
C PHE A 390 -3.20 -6.35 18.66
N SER A 391 -4.21 -6.47 17.79
CA SER A 391 -5.57 -6.79 18.24
C SER A 391 -5.64 -8.12 19.00
N PRO A 392 -6.37 -8.21 20.13
CA PRO A 392 -6.62 -9.49 20.79
C PRO A 392 -7.36 -10.48 19.88
N ASP A 393 -8.16 -9.97 18.94
CA ASP A 393 -8.98 -10.74 18.01
C ASP A 393 -8.29 -11.02 16.65
N ALA A 394 -7.02 -10.64 16.50
CA ALA A 394 -6.19 -11.13 15.41
C ALA A 394 -5.77 -12.59 15.68
N LYS A 395 -5.84 -13.46 14.68
CA LYS A 395 -5.37 -14.85 14.80
C LYS A 395 -3.85 -14.86 14.63
N LEU A 396 -3.12 -15.43 15.59
CA LEU A 396 -1.67 -15.57 15.55
C LEU A 396 -1.27 -17.04 15.64
N THR A 397 -0.77 -17.59 14.53
CA THR A 397 -0.30 -18.97 14.45
C THR A 397 1.21 -18.99 14.35
N LEU A 398 1.86 -19.82 15.15
CA LEU A 398 3.30 -20.09 15.07
C LEU A 398 3.53 -21.47 14.49
N ALA A 399 4.48 -21.59 13.56
CA ALA A 399 4.97 -22.85 13.03
C ALA A 399 6.45 -22.98 13.38
N LEU A 400 6.77 -23.94 14.24
CA LEU A 400 8.17 -24.27 14.55
C LEU A 400 8.72 -25.17 13.45
N VAL A 401 9.82 -24.75 12.84
CA VAL A 401 10.55 -25.57 11.87
C VAL A 401 11.47 -26.51 12.62
N ALA A 402 11.50 -27.78 12.22
CA ALA A 402 12.41 -28.75 12.80
C ALA A 402 13.88 -28.33 12.56
N PRO A 403 14.75 -28.36 13.58
CA PRO A 403 16.19 -28.20 13.42
C PRO A 403 16.72 -29.14 12.34
N LEU A 404 17.53 -28.64 11.40
CA LEU A 404 18.13 -29.47 10.35
C LEU A 404 19.42 -30.12 10.87
N PRO A 405 19.47 -31.45 11.11
CA PRO A 405 20.65 -32.05 11.72
C PRO A 405 21.88 -31.92 10.83
N GLY A 406 22.97 -31.39 11.36
CA GLY A 406 24.21 -31.17 10.61
C GLY A 406 24.38 -29.75 10.09
N ASP A 407 23.34 -28.90 10.15
CA ASP A 407 23.41 -27.46 9.90
C ASP A 407 23.92 -26.77 11.18
N TYR A 408 25.25 -26.71 11.30
CA TYR A 408 25.96 -26.25 12.48
C TYR A 408 26.22 -24.75 12.49
N ASN A 409 26.08 -24.06 11.36
CA ASN A 409 26.08 -22.59 11.34
C ASN A 409 24.66 -22.00 11.40
N ALA A 410 23.62 -22.84 11.34
CA ALA A 410 22.20 -22.48 11.36
C ALA A 410 21.77 -21.58 10.19
N ASP A 411 22.39 -21.75 9.01
CA ASP A 411 22.04 -21.01 7.80
C ASP A 411 20.93 -21.68 6.97
N GLY A 412 20.41 -22.81 7.46
CA GLY A 412 19.31 -23.54 6.86
C GLY A 412 19.75 -24.56 5.80
N VAL A 413 21.05 -24.71 5.55
CA VAL A 413 21.62 -25.67 4.59
C VAL A 413 22.74 -26.46 5.27
N VAL A 414 22.86 -27.75 4.97
CA VAL A 414 23.99 -28.56 5.43
C VAL A 414 25.05 -28.61 4.35
N ASP A 415 26.11 -27.82 4.48
CA ASP A 415 27.18 -27.69 3.49
C ASP A 415 28.60 -27.68 4.08
N ALA A 416 29.60 -27.25 3.30
CA ALA A 416 30.99 -27.25 3.73
C ALA A 416 31.30 -26.22 4.85
N ALA A 417 30.47 -25.19 5.02
CA ALA A 417 30.59 -24.21 6.09
C ALA A 417 30.34 -24.85 7.46
N ASP A 418 29.33 -25.72 7.56
CA ASP A 418 29.02 -26.47 8.79
C ASP A 418 30.15 -27.37 9.24
N TYR A 419 30.82 -28.01 8.28
CA TYR A 419 32.00 -28.82 8.58
C TYR A 419 33.09 -28.00 9.26
N SER A 420 33.27 -26.74 8.84
CA SER A 420 34.23 -25.84 9.46
C SER A 420 33.80 -25.49 10.89
N VAL A 421 32.52 -25.19 11.11
CA VAL A 421 31.98 -24.93 12.47
C VAL A 421 32.15 -26.14 13.38
N TRP A 422 31.80 -27.34 12.92
CA TRP A 422 32.02 -28.58 13.66
C TRP A 422 33.50 -28.79 14.00
N ARG A 423 34.38 -28.66 13.00
CA ARG A 423 35.82 -28.93 13.15
C ARG A 423 36.45 -28.02 14.19
N ASP A 424 36.05 -26.75 14.17
CA ASP A 424 36.59 -25.70 15.03
C ASP A 424 36.07 -25.83 16.49
N ASN A 425 34.95 -26.53 16.70
CA ASN A 425 34.37 -26.83 18.01
C ASN A 425 34.60 -28.28 18.48
N ARG A 426 35.52 -29.03 17.86
CA ARG A 426 35.83 -30.41 18.29
C ARG A 426 36.26 -30.47 19.76
N ASP A 427 35.81 -31.53 20.43
CA ASP A 427 36.01 -31.79 21.87
C ASP A 427 35.32 -30.77 22.80
N ALA A 428 34.53 -29.84 22.26
CA ALA A 428 33.70 -28.96 23.07
C ALA A 428 32.55 -29.74 23.74
N PRO A 429 31.98 -29.22 24.85
CA PRO A 429 30.85 -29.85 25.52
C PRO A 429 29.63 -30.04 24.60
N ALA A 430 28.76 -30.98 24.98
CA ALA A 430 27.46 -31.17 24.31
C ALA A 430 26.65 -29.87 24.27
N GLY A 431 25.94 -29.63 23.17
CA GLY A 431 25.13 -28.41 22.97
C GLY A 431 25.92 -27.18 22.50
N THR A 432 27.21 -27.31 22.19
CA THR A 432 28.02 -26.22 21.61
C THR A 432 27.59 -25.89 20.17
N LEU A 433 27.17 -26.90 19.40
CA LEU A 433 26.75 -26.73 18.01
C LEU A 433 25.22 -26.52 17.94
N PRO A 434 24.73 -25.53 17.16
CA PRO A 434 23.34 -25.47 16.71
C PRO A 434 22.91 -26.78 16.05
N ASN A 435 21.61 -27.10 16.10
CA ASN A 435 21.02 -28.25 15.40
C ASN A 435 21.76 -29.59 15.59
N ASP A 436 22.47 -29.78 16.71
CA ASP A 436 23.11 -31.04 17.08
C ASP A 436 22.10 -31.96 17.77
N PRO A 437 21.64 -33.05 17.11
CA PRO A 437 20.66 -33.95 17.70
C PRO A 437 21.29 -34.95 18.68
N SER A 438 22.62 -35.03 18.75
CA SER A 438 23.29 -36.15 19.43
C SER A 438 23.29 -36.02 20.95
N GLY A 439 23.31 -34.79 21.47
CA GLY A 439 23.42 -34.53 22.92
C GLY A 439 24.76 -34.98 23.52
N GLU A 440 25.76 -35.29 22.70
CA GLU A 440 27.09 -35.76 23.11
C GLU A 440 28.15 -34.65 22.92
N PRO A 441 29.31 -34.72 23.59
CA PRO A 441 30.44 -33.84 23.28
C PRO A 441 30.78 -33.83 21.78
N ILE A 442 31.23 -32.68 21.26
CA ILE A 442 31.37 -32.47 19.82
C ILE A 442 32.48 -33.37 19.26
N GLY A 443 32.10 -34.33 18.43
CA GLY A 443 33.01 -35.36 17.92
C GLY A 443 32.44 -36.12 16.72
N ALA A 444 32.62 -37.44 16.71
CA ALA A 444 32.33 -38.27 15.54
C ALA A 444 30.82 -38.35 15.22
N ALA A 445 29.94 -38.29 16.22
CA ALA A 445 28.49 -38.37 16.02
C ALA A 445 27.97 -37.19 15.17
N GLN A 446 28.44 -35.98 15.47
CA GLN A 446 28.12 -34.77 14.72
C GLN A 446 28.65 -34.83 13.29
N LEU A 447 29.88 -35.31 13.09
CA LEU A 447 30.42 -35.51 11.75
C LEU A 447 29.58 -36.51 10.92
N VAL A 448 29.03 -37.55 11.57
CA VAL A 448 28.12 -38.51 10.91
C VAL A 448 26.79 -37.83 10.54
N ALA A 449 26.21 -37.04 11.45
CA ALA A 449 24.99 -36.28 11.17
C ALA A 449 25.16 -35.30 10.01
N TRP A 450 26.26 -34.53 9.99
CA TRP A 450 26.60 -33.65 8.88
C TRP A 450 26.73 -34.41 7.55
N ARG A 451 27.47 -35.53 7.53
CA ARG A 451 27.61 -36.36 6.31
C ARG A 451 26.29 -36.93 5.82
N ALA A 452 25.42 -37.35 6.74
CA ALA A 452 24.15 -37.96 6.42
C ALA A 452 23.16 -36.95 5.80
N ASN A 453 23.31 -35.68 6.16
CA ASN A 453 22.43 -34.61 5.71
C ASN A 453 23.09 -33.65 4.71
N TYR A 454 24.34 -33.90 4.27
CA TYR A 454 25.04 -33.00 3.36
C TYR A 454 24.24 -32.74 2.08
N GLY A 455 24.00 -31.46 1.78
CA GLY A 455 23.15 -30.98 0.69
C GLY A 455 21.66 -30.92 1.02
N ALA A 456 21.23 -31.30 2.22
CA ALA A 456 19.89 -31.02 2.71
C ALA A 456 19.74 -29.52 3.01
N GLY A 457 18.53 -28.99 2.84
CA GLY A 457 18.19 -27.63 3.23
C GLY A 457 16.76 -27.58 3.73
N LEU A 458 16.46 -26.61 4.59
CA LEU A 458 15.10 -26.33 5.03
C LEU A 458 14.30 -25.91 3.79
N SER A 459 13.24 -26.67 3.49
CA SER A 459 12.34 -26.32 2.39
C SER A 459 11.56 -25.08 2.82
N THR A 460 11.71 -23.96 2.12
CA THR A 460 10.75 -22.86 2.26
C THR A 460 9.35 -23.40 1.94
N PRO A 461 8.33 -23.12 2.77
CA PRO A 461 6.97 -23.48 2.41
C PRO A 461 6.70 -22.88 1.02
N ALA A 462 6.35 -23.73 0.06
CA ALA A 462 5.77 -23.24 -1.18
C ALA A 462 4.60 -22.34 -0.80
N ALA A 463 4.53 -21.13 -1.36
CA ALA A 463 3.39 -20.25 -1.18
C ALA A 463 2.12 -21.10 -1.26
N ALA A 464 1.35 -21.16 -0.18
CA ALA A 464 0.14 -21.95 -0.15
C ALA A 464 -0.65 -21.55 -1.39
N SER A 465 -0.95 -22.52 -2.27
CA SER A 465 -1.78 -22.26 -3.44
C SER A 465 -3.06 -21.64 -2.91
N VAL A 466 -3.26 -20.35 -3.21
CA VAL A 466 -4.50 -19.62 -2.93
C VAL A 466 -5.62 -20.53 -3.41
N PRO A 467 -6.63 -20.87 -2.58
CA PRO A 467 -7.79 -21.56 -3.08
C PRO A 467 -8.32 -20.74 -4.25
N GLU A 468 -8.28 -21.28 -5.47
CA GLU A 468 -8.98 -20.65 -6.58
C GLU A 468 -10.40 -20.35 -6.10
N PRO A 469 -10.97 -19.17 -6.36
CA PRO A 469 -12.37 -18.89 -6.05
C PRO A 469 -13.24 -19.83 -6.89
N GLY A 470 -13.44 -21.04 -6.38
CA GLY A 470 -14.02 -22.17 -7.08
C GLY A 470 -15.53 -22.04 -7.16
N ASN A 471 -16.01 -21.78 -8.38
CA ASN A 471 -17.29 -22.26 -8.94
C ASN A 471 -18.60 -21.51 -8.64
N LEU A 472 -18.65 -20.17 -8.76
CA LEU A 472 -19.93 -19.50 -9.04
C LEU A 472 -20.37 -19.54 -10.52
N LEU A 473 -19.46 -19.88 -11.45
CA LEU A 473 -19.76 -19.96 -12.88
C LEU A 473 -20.42 -21.27 -13.36
N ALA A 474 -20.54 -22.30 -12.51
CA ALA A 474 -21.13 -23.58 -12.90
C ALA A 474 -22.65 -23.70 -12.64
N MET A 475 -23.30 -22.75 -11.96
CA MET A 475 -24.75 -22.80 -11.67
C MET A 475 -25.66 -22.04 -12.66
N LEU A 476 -25.11 -21.38 -13.69
CA LEU A 476 -25.91 -20.58 -14.64
C LEU A 476 -26.36 -21.35 -15.91
N VAL A 477 -26.02 -22.63 -16.07
CA VAL A 477 -26.42 -23.42 -17.27
C VAL A 477 -27.51 -24.46 -17.01
N VAL A 478 -27.95 -24.72 -15.76
CA VAL A 478 -28.98 -25.75 -15.49
C VAL A 478 -30.40 -25.21 -15.29
N VAL A 479 -30.62 -23.89 -15.21
CA VAL A 479 -32.01 -23.34 -15.11
C VAL A 479 -32.57 -22.85 -16.47
N GLY A 480 -31.78 -22.88 -17.54
CA GLY A 480 -32.20 -22.44 -18.89
C GLY A 480 -32.90 -23.47 -19.79
N LEU A 481 -33.06 -24.72 -19.36
CA LEU A 481 -33.63 -25.81 -20.19
C LEU A 481 -34.97 -26.37 -19.71
N GLY A 482 -35.63 -25.72 -18.75
CA GLY A 482 -36.93 -26.14 -18.21
C GLY A 482 -38.18 -25.46 -18.77
N ALA A 483 -38.04 -24.40 -19.59
CA ALA A 483 -39.18 -23.55 -19.99
C ALA A 483 -39.28 -23.34 -21.51
N ARG A 484 -39.42 -24.43 -22.27
CA ARG A 484 -40.03 -24.41 -23.62
C ARG A 484 -40.38 -25.83 -24.04
N LEU A 485 -41.65 -26.21 -23.83
CA LEU A 485 -42.48 -27.06 -24.70
C LEU A 485 -43.63 -27.71 -23.90
N ILE A 486 -44.67 -26.93 -23.54
CA ILE A 486 -46.03 -27.48 -23.51
C ILE A 486 -46.89 -26.56 -24.39
N ARG A 487 -47.23 -27.12 -25.54
CA ARG A 487 -48.00 -26.51 -26.62
C ARG A 487 -49.44 -26.24 -26.18
N HIS A 488 -49.95 -25.07 -26.57
CA HIS A 488 -51.37 -24.78 -26.68
C HIS A 488 -52.12 -25.92 -27.40
N ARG A 489 -53.15 -26.47 -26.76
CA ARG A 489 -54.24 -27.15 -27.46
C ARG A 489 -55.39 -26.16 -27.65
N PRO A 490 -55.95 -26.01 -28.86
CA PRO A 490 -57.19 -25.28 -29.06
C PRO A 490 -58.39 -26.17 -28.67
N THR A 491 -59.38 -25.58 -28.01
CA THR A 491 -60.71 -26.16 -27.84
C THR A 491 -61.49 -26.10 -29.16
N PRO A 492 -62.26 -27.15 -29.48
CA PRO A 492 -63.45 -26.99 -30.30
C PRO A 492 -64.72 -27.50 -29.60
N ALA A 493 -65.79 -26.73 -29.81
CA ALA A 493 -67.22 -26.94 -29.49
C ALA A 493 -67.61 -27.01 -28.00
#